data_AF-A0A6G7VAN4-F1
#
_entry.id   AF-A0A6G7VAN4-F1
#
_cell.length_a   1.000
_cell.length_b   1.000
_cell.length_c   1.000
_cell.angle_alpha   90.00
_cell.angle_beta   90.00
_cell.angle_gamma   90.00
#
_symmetry.space_group_name_H-M   'P 1'
#
loop_
_entity.id
_entity.type
_entity.pdbx_description
1 polymer ?
#
loop_
_entity_poly.entity_id
_entity_poly.type
_entity_poly.pdbx_seq_one_letter_code
_entity_poly.pdbx_strand_id
1 'polypeptide(L)' 'MEFALKIIAAVLFGLMLFYLWPVYRRWQQEGPKAQKGDWPAALWPLVAVAAFVVLLILAARG' A
#
# COMPACT_ATOMS: atom_id res chain seq x y z
N MET A 1 -22.23 -7.15 -20.27
CA MET A 1 -21.74 -5.86 -19.72
C MET A 1 -20.51 -6.06 -18.84
N GLU A 2 -20.48 -7.05 -17.95
CA GLU A 2 -19.34 -7.38 -17.06
C GLU A 2 -17.96 -7.55 -17.76
N PHE A 3 -17.88 -8.29 -18.86
CA PHE A 3 -16.59 -8.59 -19.51
C PHE A 3 -15.96 -7.35 -20.17
N ALA A 4 -16.77 -6.55 -20.88
CA ALA A 4 -16.32 -5.29 -21.48
C ALA A 4 -15.84 -4.30 -20.40
N LEU A 5 -16.55 -4.20 -19.28
CA LEU A 5 -16.12 -3.37 -18.15
C LEU A 5 -14.78 -3.82 -17.56
N LYS A 6 -14.54 -5.14 -17.41
CA LYS A 6 -13.26 -5.67 -16.94
C LYS A 6 -12.11 -5.32 -17.89
N ILE A 7 -12.34 -5.39 -19.21
CA ILE A 7 -11.34 -5.01 -20.20
C ILE A 7 -11.04 -3.51 -20.11
N ILE A 8 -12.08 -2.67 -20.07
CA ILE A 8 -11.92 -1.22 -19.95
C ILE A 8 -11.18 -0.87 -18.66
N ALA A 9 -11.56 -1.47 -17.54
CA ALA A 9 -10.88 -1.27 -16.26
C ALA A 9 -9.39 -1.67 -16.35
N ALA A 10 -9.08 -2.83 -16.93
CA ALA A 10 -7.70 -3.28 -17.10
C ALA A 10 -6.88 -2.31 -17.97
N VAL A 11 -7.46 -1.80 -19.07
CA VAL A 11 -6.81 -0.78 -19.91
C VAL A 11 -6.59 0.52 -19.15
N LEU A 12 -7.60 0.99 -18.40
CA LEU A 12 -7.48 2.21 -17.59
C LEU A 12 -6.41 2.05 -16.50
N PHE A 13 -6.34 0.89 -15.83
CA PHE A 13 -5.27 0.62 -14.86
C PHE A 13 -3.89 0.60 -15.54
N GLY A 14 -3.76 0.00 -16.72
CA GLY A 14 -2.52 0.02 -17.49
C GLY A 14 -2.09 1.43 -17.87
N LEU A 15 -3.02 2.25 -18.37
CA LEU A 15 -2.78 3.66 -18.70
C LEU A 15 -2.43 4.49 -17.46
N MET A 16 -3.08 4.22 -16.33
CA MET A 16 -2.79 4.90 -15.06
C MET A 16 -1.35 4.60 -14.60
N LEU A 17 -0.92 3.33 -14.66
CA LEU A 17 0.47 2.95 -14.36
C LEU A 17 1.46 3.60 -15.32
N PHE A 18 1.15 3.64 -16.62
CA PHE A 18 1.96 4.33 -17.61
C PHE A 18 2.09 5.84 -17.33
N TYR A 19 0.98 6.48 -16.95
CA TYR A 19 0.94 7.90 -16.59
C TYR A 19 1.72 8.21 -15.30
N LEU A 20 1.64 7.33 -14.29
CA LEU A 20 2.36 7.46 -13.02
C LEU A 20 3.84 7.07 -13.12
N TRP A 21 4.22 6.32 -14.15
CA TRP A 21 5.59 5.84 -14.35
C TRP A 21 6.69 6.90 -14.23
N PRO A 22 6.61 8.10 -14.85
CA PRO A 22 7.64 9.13 -14.70
C PRO A 22 7.78 9.62 -13.26
N VAL A 23 6.67 9.76 -12.53
CA VAL A 23 6.68 10.17 -11.11
C VAL A 23 7.33 9.09 -10.26
N TYR A 24 6.96 7.83 -10.48
CA TYR A 24 7.59 6.69 -9.84
C TYR A 24 9.10 6.65 -10.09
N ARG A 25 9.53 6.81 -11.35
CA ARG A 25 10.95 6.87 -11.72
C ARG A 25 11.68 8.00 -11.02
N ARG A 26 11.06 9.19 -10.93
CA ARG A 26 11.61 10.33 -10.20
C ARG A 26 11.78 10.02 -8.72
N TRP A 27 10.78 9.42 -8.08
CA TRP A 27 10.90 9.01 -6.67
C TRP A 27 11.96 7.94 -6.44
N GLN A 28 12.16 7.01 -7.38
CA GLN A 28 13.23 6.02 -7.29
C GLN A 28 14.63 6.65 -7.38
N GLN A 29 14.79 7.70 -8.17
CA GLN A 29 16.08 8.37 -8.40
C GLN A 29 16.39 9.46 -7.36
N GLU A 30 15.38 10.26 -7.01
CA GLU A 30 15.51 11.47 -6.18
C GLU A 30 14.90 11.32 -4.77
N GLY A 31 14.18 10.22 -4.51
CA GLY A 31 13.47 10.03 -3.24
C GLY A 31 14.42 9.83 -2.06
N PRO A 32 14.03 10.28 -0.85
CA PRO A 32 14.79 10.01 0.37
C PRO A 32 14.88 8.50 0.57
N LYS A 33 16.11 7.99 0.60
CA LYS A 33 16.35 6.57 0.89
C LYS A 33 16.03 6.30 2.35
N ALA A 34 15.49 5.12 2.62
CA ALA A 34 15.24 4.65 3.97
C ALA A 34 16.53 4.76 4.80
N GLN A 35 16.47 5.54 5.87
CA GLN A 35 17.56 5.73 6.80
C GLN A 35 17.50 4.67 7.90
N LYS A 36 18.57 4.61 8.70
CA LYS A 36 18.58 3.78 9.91
C LYS A 36 17.50 4.31 10.86
N GLY A 37 16.49 3.48 11.13
CA GLY A 37 15.37 3.85 12.00
C GLY A 37 14.02 3.89 11.30
N ASP A 38 13.98 4.06 9.97
CA ASP A 38 12.71 4.15 9.22
C ASP A 38 11.94 2.83 9.23
N TRP A 39 12.65 1.71 9.16
CA TRP A 39 12.07 0.36 9.25
C TRP A 39 11.40 0.09 10.61
N PRO A 40 12.08 0.32 11.75
CA PRO A 40 11.41 0.32 13.06
C PRO A 40 10.25 1.31 13.16
N ALA A 41 10.40 2.54 12.65
CA ALA A 41 9.35 3.56 12.71
C ALA A 41 8.08 3.14 11.96
N ALA A 42 8.22 2.45 10.82
CA ALA A 42 7.09 1.88 10.09
C ALA A 42 6.51 0.63 10.77
N LEU A 43 7.35 -0.19 11.39
CA LEU A 43 6.94 -1.43 12.04
C LEU A 43 6.09 -1.20 13.29
N TRP A 44 6.46 -0.22 14.12
CA TRP A 44 5.77 0.03 15.39
C TRP A 44 4.26 0.30 15.24
N PRO A 45 3.79 1.19 14.34
CA PRO A 45 2.37 1.38 14.08
C PRO A 45 1.67 0.12 13.57
N LEU A 46 2.30 -0.64 12.66
CA LEU A 46 1.72 -1.86 12.11
C LEU A 46 1.51 -2.92 13.19
N VAL A 47 2.52 -3.12 14.05
CA VAL A 47 2.44 -4.04 15.19
C VAL A 47 1.38 -3.56 16.18
N ALA A 48 1.29 -2.26 16.45
CA ALA A 48 0.27 -1.70 17.35
C ALA A 48 -1.15 -1.96 16.84
N VAL A 49 -1.39 -1.78 15.53
CA VAL A 49 -2.69 -2.08 14.92
C VAL A 49 -3.00 -3.57 14.99
N ALA A 50 -2.05 -4.44 14.66
CA ALA A 50 -2.23 -5.88 14.74
C ALA A 50 -2.54 -6.34 16.18
N ALA A 51 -1.80 -5.81 17.16
CA ALA A 51 -2.02 -6.10 18.58
C ALA A 51 -3.40 -5.61 19.04
N PHE A 52 -3.81 -4.41 18.64
CA PHE A 52 -5.14 -3.89 18.93
C PHE A 52 -6.26 -4.81 18.39
N VAL A 53 -6.13 -5.27 17.14
CA VAL A 53 -7.09 -6.22 16.54
C VAL A 53 -7.14 -7.54 17.33
N VAL A 54 -5.98 -8.09 17.73
CA VAL A 54 -5.94 -9.29 18.57
C VAL A 54 -6.66 -9.08 19.90
N LEU A 55 -6.45 -7.94 20.55
CA LEU A 55 -7.15 -7.60 21.80
C LEU A 55 -8.67 -7.52 21.60
N LEU A 56 -9.14 -6.94 20.50
CA LEU A 56 -10.57 -6.91 20.18
C LEU A 56 -11.14 -8.32 19.99
N ILE A 57 -10.42 -9.21 19.31
CA ILE A 57 -10.84 -10.60 19.14
C ILE A 57 -10.96 -11.30 20.50
N LEU A 58 -9.99 -11.09 21.39
CA LEU A 58 -10.03 -11.68 22.74
C LEU A 58 -11.20 -11.13 23.56
N ALA A 59 -11.44 -9.83 23.50
CA ALA A 59 -12.54 -9.18 24.20
C ALA A 59 -13.92 -9.65 23.69
N ALA A 60 -14.06 -9.86 22.38
CA ALA A 60 -15.30 -10.32 21.75
C ALA A 60 -15.55 -11.83 21.89
N ARG A 61 -14.57 -12.60 22.40
CA ARG A 61 -14.67 -14.05 22.58
C ARG A 61 -15.18 -14.46 23.96
N GLY A 62 -15.26 -13.52 24.91
CA GLY A 62 -15.97 -13.68 26.18
C GLY A 62 -17.44 -13.33 26.06
#